data_AF-A0A132E972-F1
#
_entry.id   AF-A0A132E972-F1
#
_cell.length_a   1.000
_cell.length_b   1.000
_cell.length_c   1.000
_cell.angle_alpha   90.00
_cell.angle_beta   90.00
_cell.angle_gamma   90.00
#
_symmetry.space_group_name_H-M   'P 1'
#
loop_
_entity.id
_entity.type
_entity.pdbx_description
1 polymer ?
#
loop_
_entity_poly.entity_id
_entity_poly.type
_entity_poly.pdbx_seq_one_letter_code
_entity_poly.pdbx_strand_id
1 'polypeptide(L)'
;MSRRFIRQGDKTDRNGTVVDGIVGTSLQGQPFAYLGAAVQCPVCGTMGIIISDGSPRSMTMMGKQVALENDLCQCKCEPLPKLVASQTFGLHKDIMAHLETPSLLRL
;
A
#
# COMPACT_ATOMS: atom_id res chain seq x y z
N MET A 1 -6.61 9.83 12.85
CA MET A 1 -7.21 9.30 11.61
C MET A 1 -6.56 7.96 11.29
N SER A 2 -7.33 6.97 10.85
CA SER A 2 -6.75 5.69 10.39
C SER A 2 -6.39 5.83 8.92
N ARG A 3 -5.16 5.49 8.55
CA ARG A 3 -4.69 5.52 7.15
C ARG A 3 -5.14 4.24 6.45
N ARG A 4 -5.43 4.34 5.15
CA ARG A 4 -5.78 3.20 4.30
C ARG A 4 -4.51 2.49 3.84
N PHE A 5 -4.63 1.20 3.57
CA PHE A 5 -3.55 0.43 2.95
C PHE A 5 -3.35 0.82 1.50
N ILE A 6 -2.13 0.71 1.00
CA ILE A 6 -1.85 0.78 -0.43
C ILE A 6 -1.82 -0.63 -0.99
N ARG A 7 -2.34 -0.80 -2.20
CA ARG A 7 -2.39 -2.05 -2.94
C ARG A 7 -1.61 -1.92 -4.25
N GLN A 8 -1.28 -3.06 -4.84
CA GLN A 8 -0.87 -3.07 -6.24
C GLN A 8 -1.96 -2.43 -7.10
N GLY A 9 -1.55 -1.60 -8.06
CA GLY A 9 -2.45 -0.84 -8.94
C GLY A 9 -2.88 0.53 -8.40
N ASP A 10 -2.74 0.80 -7.10
CA ASP A 10 -2.98 2.13 -6.54
C ASP A 10 -2.04 3.17 -7.15
N LYS A 11 -2.45 4.44 -7.04
CA LYS A 11 -1.79 5.55 -7.73
C LYS A 11 -1.07 6.45 -6.74
N THR A 12 -0.11 7.20 -7.25
CA THR A 12 0.33 8.43 -6.58
C THR A 12 -0.58 9.59 -6.97
N ASP A 13 -0.52 10.69 -6.22
CA ASP A 13 -1.10 12.01 -6.57
C ASP A 13 -0.61 12.59 -7.92
N ARG A 14 0.43 12.00 -8.51
CA ARG A 14 0.94 12.31 -9.86
C ARG A 14 0.80 11.17 -10.86
N ASN A 15 -0.21 10.33 -10.70
CA ASN A 15 -0.54 9.22 -11.61
C ASN A 15 0.54 8.13 -11.77
N GLY A 16 1.57 8.11 -10.92
CA GLY A 16 2.45 6.96 -10.73
C GLY A 16 1.65 5.73 -10.32
N THR A 17 2.03 4.54 -10.76
CA THR A 17 1.30 3.30 -10.50
C THR A 17 2.15 2.35 -9.68
N VAL A 18 1.61 1.85 -8.57
CA VAL A 18 2.23 0.77 -7.80
C VAL A 18 2.15 -0.51 -8.62
N VAL A 19 3.29 -1.11 -8.96
CA VAL A 19 3.35 -2.29 -9.84
C VAL A 19 3.70 -3.58 -9.10
N ASP A 20 4.04 -3.49 -7.81
CA ASP A 20 4.44 -4.63 -6.99
C ASP A 20 3.60 -4.73 -5.71
N GLY A 21 3.44 -5.96 -5.21
CA GLY A 21 2.63 -6.31 -4.05
C GLY A 21 3.00 -7.65 -3.42
N ILE A 22 2.50 -7.90 -2.22
CA ILE A 22 2.82 -9.10 -1.44
C ILE A 22 1.97 -10.27 -1.96
N VAL A 23 2.61 -11.23 -2.64
CA VAL A 23 1.97 -12.46 -3.12
C VAL A 23 1.32 -13.22 -1.97
N GLY A 24 0.11 -13.76 -2.20
CA GLY A 24 -0.66 -14.51 -1.21
C GLY A 24 -1.49 -13.62 -0.26
N THR A 25 -1.46 -12.30 -0.45
CA THR A 25 -2.33 -11.35 0.26
C THR A 25 -3.35 -10.74 -0.68
N SER A 26 -4.49 -10.29 -0.17
CA SER A 26 -5.52 -9.66 -0.98
C SER A 26 -6.40 -8.73 -0.17
N LEU A 27 -6.68 -7.56 -0.71
CA LEU A 27 -7.73 -6.67 -0.27
C LEU A 27 -8.58 -6.29 -1.49
N GLN A 28 -9.81 -6.80 -1.53
CA GLN A 28 -10.72 -6.69 -2.69
C GLN A 28 -10.08 -7.16 -4.00
N GLY A 29 -9.35 -8.27 -3.96
CA GLY A 29 -8.77 -8.89 -5.15
C GLY A 29 -7.42 -8.31 -5.59
N GLN A 30 -6.88 -7.31 -4.89
CA GLN A 30 -5.55 -6.75 -5.17
C GLN A 30 -4.58 -7.01 -4.00
N PRO A 31 -3.33 -7.43 -4.28
CA PRO A 31 -2.31 -7.61 -3.25
C PRO A 31 -2.00 -6.32 -2.48
N PHE A 32 -1.65 -6.44 -1.20
CA PHE A 32 -1.14 -5.31 -0.43
C PHE A 32 0.23 -4.88 -0.97
N ALA A 33 0.46 -3.58 -1.09
CA ALA A 33 1.78 -3.02 -1.34
C ALA A 33 2.58 -2.91 -0.04
N TYR A 34 3.88 -2.73 -0.18
CA TYR A 34 4.81 -2.72 0.95
C TYR A 34 5.90 -1.66 0.74
N LEU A 35 6.57 -1.27 1.83
CA LEU A 35 7.73 -0.40 1.72
C LEU A 35 8.83 -1.09 0.90
N GLY A 36 9.31 -0.42 -0.14
CA GLY A 36 10.21 -0.97 -1.15
C GLY A 36 9.52 -1.50 -2.41
N ALA A 37 8.17 -1.58 -2.44
CA ALA A 37 7.44 -1.98 -3.64
C ALA A 37 7.68 -0.97 -4.79
N ALA A 38 7.81 -1.48 -6.01
CA ALA A 38 8.08 -0.68 -7.19
C ALA A 38 6.87 0.18 -7.61
N VAL A 39 7.15 1.40 -8.06
CA VAL A 39 6.18 2.36 -8.59
C VAL A 39 6.67 2.91 -9.92
N GLN A 40 5.89 2.72 -10.99
CA GLN A 40 6.18 3.36 -12.27
C GLN A 40 5.72 4.82 -12.23
N CYS A 41 6.63 5.78 -12.35
CA CYS A 41 6.30 7.21 -12.35
C CYS A 41 6.24 7.75 -13.79
N PRO A 42 5.07 8.22 -14.29
CA PRO A 42 4.97 8.77 -15.63
C PRO A 42 5.56 10.18 -15.74
N VAL A 43 5.64 10.92 -14.63
CA VAL A 43 6.09 12.32 -14.64
C VAL A 43 7.59 12.45 -14.91
N CYS A 44 8.42 11.66 -14.21
CA CYS A 44 9.87 11.66 -14.43
C CYS A 44 10.36 10.46 -15.28
N GLY A 45 9.46 9.58 -15.70
CA GLY A 45 9.78 8.42 -16.56
C GLY A 45 10.60 7.32 -15.89
N THR A 46 10.72 7.31 -14.55
CA THR A 46 11.55 6.33 -13.83
C THR A 46 10.71 5.38 -12.97
N MET A 47 11.31 4.24 -12.63
CA MET A 47 10.85 3.39 -11.53
C MET A 47 11.32 4.00 -10.21
N GLY A 48 10.36 4.30 -9.33
CA GLY A 48 10.61 4.60 -7.93
C GLY A 48 10.26 3.42 -7.03
N ILE A 49 10.47 3.60 -5.73
CA ILE A 49 10.04 2.66 -4.70
C ILE A 49 9.21 3.36 -3.63
N ILE A 50 8.30 2.64 -2.98
CA ILE A 50 7.54 3.19 -1.85
C ILE A 50 8.46 3.34 -0.63
N ILE A 51 8.47 4.52 -0.01
CA ILE A 51 9.14 4.80 1.25
C ILE A 51 8.17 5.38 2.28
N SER A 52 8.56 5.31 3.56
CA SER A 52 7.78 5.81 4.68
C SER A 52 7.62 7.34 4.64
N ASP A 53 6.44 7.84 5.00
CA ASP A 53 6.21 9.25 5.33
C ASP A 53 6.72 9.65 6.73
N GLY A 54 7.32 8.72 7.47
CA GLY A 54 7.82 8.91 8.84
C GLY A 54 6.81 8.58 9.94
N SER A 55 5.54 8.32 9.62
CA SER A 55 4.54 8.00 10.62
C SER A 55 4.73 6.59 11.22
N PRO A 56 4.35 6.35 12.50
CA PRO A 56 4.38 5.03 13.12
C PRO A 56 3.51 3.99 12.41
N ARG A 57 3.91 2.71 12.50
CA ARG A 57 3.31 1.57 11.80
C ARG A 57 3.35 0.35 12.72
N SER A 58 2.32 -0.49 12.67
CA SER A 58 2.26 -1.72 13.49
C SER A 58 2.08 -2.99 12.68
N MET A 59 1.75 -2.89 11.38
CA MET A 59 1.32 -4.04 10.60
C MET A 59 2.40 -4.50 9.61
N THR A 60 2.73 -5.78 9.68
CA THR A 60 3.53 -6.48 8.67
C THR A 60 2.73 -7.64 8.10
N MET A 61 3.01 -8.02 6.85
CA MET A 61 2.40 -9.15 6.17
C MET A 61 3.49 -9.93 5.45
N MET A 62 3.58 -11.24 5.70
CA MET A 62 4.62 -12.10 5.13
C MET A 62 6.04 -11.52 5.31
N GLY A 63 6.31 -10.92 6.47
CA GLY A 63 7.59 -10.29 6.80
C GLY A 63 7.86 -8.93 6.13
N LYS A 64 6.91 -8.37 5.38
CA LYS A 64 7.03 -7.06 4.73
C LYS A 64 6.19 -6.00 5.46
N GLN A 65 6.75 -4.80 5.63
CA GLN A 65 6.03 -3.65 6.20
C GLN A 65 5.03 -3.12 5.19
N VAL A 66 3.74 -3.14 5.52
CA VAL A 66 2.66 -2.72 4.60
C VAL A 66 2.73 -1.20 4.36
N ALA A 67 2.52 -0.79 3.11
CA ALA A 67 2.47 0.62 2.71
C ALA A 67 1.10 1.25 3.02
N LEU A 68 1.10 2.52 3.37
CA LEU A 68 -0.09 3.28 3.78
C LEU A 68 -0.27 4.54 2.93
N GLU A 69 -1.52 4.98 2.80
CA GLU A 69 -1.89 6.23 2.13
C GLU A 69 -1.08 7.42 2.66
N ASN A 70 -0.56 8.27 1.79
CA ASN A 70 0.44 9.33 2.05
C ASN A 70 1.89 8.89 2.22
N ASP A 71 2.21 7.58 2.15
CA ASP A 71 3.60 7.17 1.91
C ASP A 71 4.11 7.78 0.59
N LEU A 72 5.43 7.78 0.39
CA LEU A 72 6.04 8.52 -0.72
C LEU A 72 6.58 7.56 -1.79
N CYS A 73 6.55 8.00 -3.04
CA CYS A 73 7.29 7.36 -4.12
C CYS A 73 8.67 8.03 -4.26
N GLN A 74 9.74 7.32 -3.88
CA GLN A 74 11.11 7.77 -4.08
C GLN A 74 11.52 7.58 -5.55
N CYS A 75 11.06 8.48 -6.40
CA CYS A 75 11.51 8.64 -7.79
C CYS A 75 12.38 9.91 -7.93
N LYS A 76 12.49 10.47 -9.14
CA LYS A 76 13.25 11.71 -9.41
C LYS A 76 12.43 13.00 -9.30
N CYS A 77 11.14 12.93 -8.98
CA CYS A 77 10.32 14.13 -8.87
C CYS A 77 10.58 14.88 -7.56
N GLU A 78 10.42 16.20 -7.58
CA GLU A 78 10.49 17.04 -6.37
C GLU A 78 9.27 17.97 -6.29
N PRO A 79 8.53 17.99 -5.16
CA PRO A 79 8.61 17.07 -4.02
C PRO A 79 8.26 15.63 -4.43
N LEU A 80 8.55 14.62 -3.60
CA LEU A 80 8.19 13.23 -3.91
C LEU A 80 6.67 13.05 -3.98
N PRO A 81 6.13 12.30 -4.97
CA PRO A 81 4.69 12.02 -5.07
C PRO A 81 4.18 11.20 -3.88
N LYS A 82 2.95 11.47 -3.43
CA LYS A 82 2.29 10.73 -2.34
C LYS A 82 1.41 9.62 -2.88
N LEU A 83 1.37 8.49 -2.19
CA LEU A 83 0.50 7.35 -2.51
C LEU A 83 -0.96 7.64 -2.10
N VAL A 84 -1.89 7.30 -2.97
CA VAL A 84 -3.34 7.52 -2.84
C VAL A 84 -4.04 6.17 -2.96
N ALA A 85 -4.77 5.79 -1.92
CA ALA A 85 -5.53 4.55 -1.89
C ALA A 85 -6.79 4.68 -2.77
N SER A 86 -7.02 3.72 -3.67
CA SER A 86 -8.22 3.74 -4.53
C SER A 86 -9.50 3.31 -3.80
N GLN A 87 -9.37 2.57 -2.71
CA GLN A 87 -10.52 2.07 -1.96
C GLN A 87 -11.10 3.12 -1.02
N THR A 88 -12.44 3.18 -0.99
CA THR A 88 -13.20 4.03 -0.06
C THR A 88 -13.45 3.33 1.29
N PHE A 89 -13.40 2.00 1.32
CA PHE A 89 -13.55 1.13 2.50
C PHE A 89 -12.26 0.35 2.80
N GLY A 90 -11.92 0.16 4.07
CA GLY A 90 -10.68 -0.51 4.49
C GLY A 90 -9.71 0.39 5.24
N LEU A 91 -10.20 1.05 6.29
CA LEU A 91 -9.34 1.69 7.28
C LEU A 91 -8.50 0.59 7.95
N HIS A 92 -7.24 0.88 8.32
CA HIS A 92 -6.40 -0.07 9.06
C HIS A 92 -7.15 -0.71 10.24
N LYS A 93 -7.95 0.07 10.96
CA LYS A 93 -8.76 -0.42 12.09
C LYS A 93 -9.88 -1.41 11.71
N ASP A 94 -10.48 -1.29 10.52
CA ASP A 94 -11.65 -2.11 10.15
C ASP A 94 -11.22 -3.46 9.54
N ILE A 95 -10.06 -3.52 8.88
CA ILE A 95 -9.52 -4.77 8.31
C ILE A 95 -8.88 -5.65 9.38
N MET A 96 -8.26 -5.07 10.42
CA MET A 96 -7.75 -5.86 11.56
C MET A 96 -8.87 -6.68 12.22
N ALA A 97 -10.08 -6.13 12.31
CA ALA A 97 -11.23 -6.84 12.86
C ALA A 97 -11.69 -8.07 12.03
N HIS A 98 -11.39 -8.12 10.72
CA HIS A 98 -11.78 -9.25 9.86
C HIS A 98 -10.67 -10.28 9.64
N LEU A 99 -9.39 -9.89 9.81
CA LEU A 99 -8.27 -10.84 9.76
C LEU A 99 -8.13 -11.64 11.07
N GLU A 100 -8.82 -11.23 12.14
CA GLU A 100 -8.91 -11.94 13.42
C GLU A 100 -10.11 -12.89 13.52
N THR A 101 -11.01 -12.95 12.52
CA THR A 101 -11.98 -14.07 12.46
C THR A 101 -11.29 -15.27 11.82
N PRO A 102 -11.00 -16.35 12.58
CA PRO A 102 -10.52 -17.58 11.97
C PRO A 102 -11.66 -18.06 11.08
N SER A 103 -11.38 -18.07 9.77
CA SER A 103 -12.22 -18.73 8.79
C SER A 103 -12.66 -20.09 9.36
N LEU A 104 -13.95 -20.17 9.63
CA LEU A 104 -14.78 -21.36 9.75
C LEU A 104 -13.99 -22.63 10.04
N LEU A 105 -14.01 -23.01 11.33
CA LEU A 105 -13.94 -24.41 11.72
C LEU A 105 -14.81 -25.21 10.75
N ARG A 106 -14.19 -26.22 10.14
CA ARG A 106 -14.84 -27.42 9.63
C ARG A 106 -16.14 -27.72 10.40
N LEU A 107 -17.26 -27.72 9.69
CA LEU A 107 -18.28 -28.79 9.57
C LEU A 107 -19.53 -28.23 8.89
#